data_AF-A0AAV5TD73-F1
#
_entry.id   AF-A0AAV5TD73-F1
#
_cell.length_a   1.000
_cell.length_b   1.000
_cell.length_c   1.000
_cell.angle_alpha   90.00
_cell.angle_beta   90.00
_cell.angle_gamma   90.00
#
_symmetry.space_group_name_H-M   'P 1'
#
loop_
_entity.id
_entity.type
_entity.pdbx_description
1 polymer ?
#
loop_
_entity_poly.entity_id
_entity_poly.type
_entity_poly.pdbx_seq_one_letter_code
_entity_poly.pdbx_strand_id
1 'polypeptide(L)'
;LVSRILLYYCCIHIVIDASLETCEQDFERDQAEDWREHGCRACTSLPVDASSNCPSTGYDCDDTLPMRTNVLSSIDCECSQLRCNDADATLAVNRSPVGKLFCEFKQWKSVNGTVAESGICARKCGLRICRTLSASEFKNDPIYETFIVHKPDENHPCAWGSCPNGALGTDISGTDSQSYNGLAKFSCGGDRTWKGKSGQIHDFIKCKRKVLCEKIKPWPVAECNVFSDNGNCVDPKKSDTESFDCPDGKLAVMYDPDTVTLWKADEIKCDNSIGKWVYHLPYAEGGPLYAPQSEMDKLSKPMYQKWSCVTPR
;
A
#
# COMPACT_ATOMS: atom_id res chain seq x y z
N LEU A 1 93.61 5.28 39.28
CA LEU A 1 92.68 4.58 38.36
C LEU A 1 91.29 4.27 38.94
N VAL A 2 91.08 4.30 40.27
CA VAL A 2 89.82 3.84 40.89
C VAL A 2 88.70 4.90 40.94
N SER A 3 89.02 6.19 40.77
CA SER A 3 88.05 7.27 40.97
C SER A 3 87.23 7.67 39.74
N ARG A 4 87.50 7.09 38.55
CA ARG A 4 86.76 7.40 37.31
C ARG A 4 85.66 6.40 36.95
N ILE A 5 85.60 5.26 37.62
CA ILE A 5 84.62 4.19 37.30
C ILE A 5 83.29 4.41 38.06
N LEU A 6 83.31 5.08 39.21
CA LEU A 6 82.11 5.34 40.02
C LEU A 6 81.18 6.45 39.48
N LEU A 7 81.71 7.39 38.68
CA LEU A 7 80.89 8.44 38.05
C LEU A 7 80.10 7.95 36.83
N TYR A 8 80.52 6.85 36.22
CA TYR A 8 79.81 6.31 35.05
C TYR A 8 78.56 5.50 35.45
N TYR A 9 78.58 4.84 36.62
CA TYR A 9 77.42 4.07 37.10
C TYR A 9 76.31 4.92 37.71
N CYS A 10 76.60 6.10 38.27
CA CYS A 10 75.55 7.01 38.76
C CYS A 10 74.81 7.74 37.62
N CYS A 11 75.49 8.05 36.51
CA CYS A 11 74.83 8.71 35.38
C CYS A 11 73.96 7.78 34.53
N ILE A 12 74.15 6.46 34.60
CA ILE A 12 73.34 5.48 33.84
C ILE A 12 72.02 5.15 34.57
N HIS A 13 71.96 5.25 35.90
CA HIS A 13 70.72 5.02 36.65
C HIS A 13 69.78 6.24 36.72
N ILE A 14 70.25 7.46 36.50
CA ILE A 14 69.42 8.68 36.59
C ILE A 14 68.64 8.96 35.30
N VAL A 15 69.00 8.35 34.17
CA VAL A 15 68.34 8.62 32.87
C VAL A 15 67.14 7.70 32.60
N ILE A 16 66.90 6.68 33.43
CA ILE A 16 65.83 5.70 33.18
C ILE A 16 64.50 6.11 33.83
N ASP A 17 64.49 6.82 34.97
CA ASP A 17 63.23 7.18 35.65
C ASP A 17 62.50 8.40 35.08
N ALA A 18 63.19 9.32 34.38
CA ALA A 18 62.55 10.53 33.84
C ALA A 18 61.88 10.33 32.47
N SER A 19 61.98 9.15 31.85
CA SER A 19 61.48 8.87 30.49
C SER A 19 60.19 8.05 30.43
N LEU A 20 59.74 7.50 31.56
CA LEU A 20 58.50 6.73 31.65
C LEU A 20 57.29 7.61 31.96
N GLU A 21 57.43 8.63 32.81
CA GLU A 21 56.34 9.59 33.10
C GLU A 21 55.92 10.43 31.89
N THR A 22 56.80 10.63 30.91
CA THR A 22 56.48 11.41 29.70
C THR A 22 55.64 10.62 28.71
N CYS A 23 55.75 9.29 28.67
CA CYS A 23 55.07 8.48 27.66
C CYS A 23 53.57 8.34 27.94
N GLU A 24 53.18 8.18 29.21
CA GLU A 24 51.76 8.14 29.61
C GLU A 24 51.10 9.52 29.46
N GLN A 25 51.78 10.59 29.86
CA GLN A 25 51.26 11.97 29.70
C GLN A 25 51.15 12.38 28.24
N ASP A 26 52.11 11.99 27.40
CA ASP A 26 52.05 12.24 25.95
C ASP A 26 50.92 11.42 25.31
N PHE A 27 50.70 10.17 25.72
CA PHE A 27 49.57 9.37 25.27
C PHE A 27 48.22 9.95 25.69
N GLU A 28 48.09 10.42 26.94
CA GLU A 28 46.87 11.08 27.42
C GLU A 28 46.62 12.41 26.69
N ARG A 29 47.68 13.18 26.42
CA ARG A 29 47.59 14.43 25.66
C ARG A 29 47.18 14.19 24.21
N ASP A 30 47.83 13.24 23.54
CA ASP A 30 47.53 12.90 22.14
C ASP A 30 46.13 12.29 22.02
N GLN A 31 45.71 11.48 23.01
CA GLN A 31 44.35 10.95 23.08
C GLN A 31 43.33 12.05 23.36
N ALA A 32 43.65 13.04 24.20
CA ALA A 32 42.79 14.20 24.45
C ALA A 32 42.71 15.14 23.24
N GLU A 33 43.80 15.31 22.49
CA GLU A 33 43.83 16.07 21.24
C GLU A 33 43.05 15.35 20.13
N ASP A 34 43.27 14.05 19.94
CA ASP A 34 42.48 13.22 19.01
C ASP A 34 41.00 13.20 19.41
N TRP A 35 40.70 13.21 20.71
CA TRP A 35 39.34 13.34 21.21
C TRP A 35 38.71 14.70 20.88
N ARG A 36 39.48 15.78 21.02
CA ARG A 36 39.03 17.16 20.76
C ARG A 36 38.88 17.44 19.26
N GLU A 37 39.81 16.96 18.44
CA GLU A 37 39.91 17.29 17.01
C GLU A 37 39.26 16.23 16.10
N HIS A 38 39.18 14.96 16.54
CA HIS A 38 38.71 13.84 15.73
C HIS A 38 37.58 13.01 16.37
N GLY A 39 37.11 13.34 17.58
CA GLY A 39 36.01 12.62 18.25
C GLY A 39 34.74 12.48 17.40
N CYS A 40 34.51 13.42 16.48
CA CYS A 40 33.39 13.40 15.55
C CYS A 40 33.51 12.37 14.40
N ARG A 41 34.72 11.84 14.13
CA ARG A 41 34.98 10.79 13.12
C ARG A 41 34.80 9.38 13.68
N ALA A 42 34.65 9.26 15.00
CA ALA A 42 34.70 7.99 15.70
C ALA A 42 33.33 7.33 15.91
N CYS A 43 32.21 8.00 15.58
CA CYS A 43 30.92 7.32 15.56
C CYS A 43 30.86 6.31 14.42
N THR A 44 30.56 5.07 14.77
CA THR A 44 30.34 3.98 13.82
C THR A 44 28.98 4.11 13.14
N SER A 45 28.70 3.28 12.14
CA SER A 45 27.37 3.21 11.53
C SER A 45 26.31 2.90 12.60
N LEU A 46 25.20 3.64 12.60
CA LEU A 46 24.06 3.35 13.46
C LEU A 46 23.33 2.08 12.93
N PRO A 47 23.17 1.02 13.73
CA PRO A 47 22.38 -0.15 13.35
C PRO A 47 20.93 0.23 13.01
N VAL A 48 20.37 -0.43 11.99
CA VAL A 48 18.96 -0.27 11.61
C VAL A 48 18.11 -1.31 12.34
N ASP A 49 17.11 -0.86 13.10
CA ASP A 49 16.15 -1.76 13.77
C ASP A 49 14.75 -1.14 13.73
N ALA A 50 13.88 -1.71 12.88
CA ALA A 50 12.50 -1.27 12.73
C ALA A 50 11.65 -1.55 13.98
N SER A 51 11.87 -2.69 14.64
CA SER A 51 10.98 -3.20 15.68
C SER A 51 10.98 -2.35 16.96
N SER A 52 12.15 -1.79 17.30
CA SER A 52 12.34 -0.93 18.47
C SER A 52 12.15 0.55 18.15
N ASN A 53 12.47 1.00 16.93
CA ASN A 53 12.54 2.43 16.61
C ASN A 53 11.36 2.98 15.83
N CYS A 54 10.57 2.14 15.15
CA CYS A 54 9.47 2.65 14.34
C CYS A 54 8.37 3.27 15.24
N PRO A 55 7.93 4.52 14.98
CA PRO A 55 6.80 5.10 15.69
C PRO A 55 5.54 4.25 15.52
N SER A 56 4.74 4.12 16.58
CA SER A 56 3.56 3.24 16.55
C SER A 56 2.42 3.75 15.66
N THR A 57 2.36 5.06 15.39
CA THR A 57 1.30 5.68 14.58
C THR A 57 1.83 6.88 13.79
N GLY A 58 1.25 7.11 12.63
CA GLY A 58 1.51 8.24 11.73
C GLY A 58 2.72 8.08 10.81
N TYR A 59 3.47 6.98 10.91
CA TYR A 59 4.70 6.75 10.15
C TYR A 59 4.78 5.34 9.57
N ASP A 60 5.34 5.28 8.35
CA ASP A 60 5.69 4.07 7.62
C ASP A 60 7.22 3.94 7.65
N CYS A 61 7.73 2.86 8.23
CA CYS A 61 9.16 2.64 8.40
C CYS A 61 9.67 1.64 7.39
N ASP A 62 10.82 1.97 6.80
CA ASP A 62 11.43 1.18 5.74
C ASP A 62 12.92 1.04 6.07
N ASP A 63 13.33 -0.20 6.34
CA ASP A 63 14.69 -0.57 6.74
C ASP A 63 15.68 -0.55 5.56
N THR A 64 15.16 -0.41 4.33
CA THR A 64 15.98 -0.25 3.12
C THR A 64 16.37 1.21 2.87
N LEU A 65 15.78 2.17 3.60
CA LEU A 65 16.08 3.58 3.42
C LEU A 65 17.48 3.93 3.93
N PRO A 66 18.38 4.43 3.06
CA PRO A 66 19.73 4.74 3.47
C PRO A 66 19.75 5.96 4.40
N MET A 67 20.62 5.90 5.40
CA MET A 67 21.00 7.05 6.21
C MET A 67 22.26 7.69 5.61
N ARG A 68 22.39 9.00 5.77
CA ARG A 68 23.57 9.77 5.36
C ARG A 68 24.21 10.43 6.57
N THR A 69 25.53 10.37 6.63
CA THR A 69 26.36 11.14 7.56
C THR A 69 26.92 12.36 6.83
N ASN A 70 26.75 13.54 7.41
CA ASN A 70 27.39 14.76 6.93
C ASN A 70 28.43 15.18 7.96
N VAL A 71 29.68 15.34 7.54
CA VAL A 71 30.73 15.96 8.36
C VAL A 71 30.58 17.46 8.21
N LEU A 72 30.23 18.15 9.31
CA LEU A 72 30.21 19.61 9.32
C LEU A 72 31.65 20.12 9.44
N SER A 73 31.94 21.26 8.82
CA SER A 73 33.29 21.64 8.41
C SER A 73 34.31 21.69 9.56
N SER A 74 35.59 21.54 9.21
CA SER A 74 36.74 21.54 10.14
C SER A 74 37.00 22.88 10.85
N ILE A 75 36.25 23.94 10.52
CA ILE A 75 36.47 25.29 11.05
C ILE A 75 35.73 25.50 12.38
N ASP A 76 34.60 24.81 12.60
CA ASP A 76 33.69 25.07 13.72
C ASP A 76 33.56 23.91 14.72
N CYS A 77 34.43 22.89 14.65
CA CYS A 77 34.35 21.68 15.49
C CYS A 77 32.94 21.04 15.52
N GLU A 78 32.15 21.21 14.46
CA GLU A 78 30.78 20.70 14.42
C GLU A 78 30.80 19.21 14.08
N CYS A 79 30.38 18.38 15.03
CA CYS A 79 30.41 16.95 14.84
C CYS A 79 29.50 16.43 13.72
N SER A 80 29.83 15.23 13.23
CA SER A 80 29.09 14.51 12.20
C SER A 80 27.59 14.44 12.56
N GLN A 81 26.73 14.80 11.61
CA GLN A 81 25.28 14.64 11.73
C GLN A 81 24.81 13.43 10.93
N LEU A 82 23.97 12.60 11.53
CA LEU A 82 23.28 11.49 10.86
C LEU A 82 21.82 11.88 10.59
N ARG A 83 21.37 11.67 9.35
CA ARG A 83 19.98 11.89 8.91
C ARG A 83 19.54 10.78 7.96
N CYS A 84 18.25 10.70 7.70
CA CYS A 84 17.78 9.98 6.52
C CYS A 84 18.30 10.66 5.24
N ASN A 85 18.64 9.84 4.26
CA ASN A 85 19.06 10.34 2.96
C ASN A 85 17.87 10.92 2.16
N ASP A 86 16.72 10.27 2.27
CA ASP A 86 15.46 10.76 1.72
C ASP A 86 14.98 12.01 2.47
N ALA A 87 14.60 13.05 1.71
CA ALA A 87 14.12 14.32 2.24
C ALA A 87 12.72 14.24 2.86
N ASP A 88 11.90 13.27 2.44
CA ASP A 88 10.56 13.04 2.98
C ASP A 88 10.57 12.09 4.19
N ALA A 89 11.72 11.52 4.53
CA ALA A 89 11.91 10.65 5.68
C ALA A 89 12.52 11.41 6.86
N THR A 90 12.13 11.02 8.07
CA THR A 90 12.74 11.47 9.33
C THR A 90 13.40 10.29 10.04
N LEU A 91 14.53 10.54 10.68
CA LEU A 91 15.14 9.55 11.55
C LEU A 91 14.28 9.39 12.81
N ALA A 92 14.06 8.15 13.24
CA ALA A 92 13.34 7.79 14.44
C ALA A 92 14.21 6.90 15.33
N VAL A 93 14.12 7.13 16.64
CA VAL A 93 14.82 6.39 17.69
C VAL A 93 13.85 6.18 18.85
N ASN A 94 13.80 4.98 19.43
CA ASN A 94 12.90 4.66 20.54
C ASN A 94 11.44 5.07 20.26
N ARG A 95 10.94 4.69 19.08
CA ARG A 95 9.57 5.00 18.59
C ARG A 95 9.24 6.48 18.44
N SER A 96 10.25 7.36 18.47
CA SER A 96 10.07 8.80 18.43
C SER A 96 10.86 9.40 17.25
N PRO A 97 10.24 10.25 16.40
CA PRO A 97 10.95 10.94 15.34
C PRO A 97 11.89 12.00 15.94
N VAL A 98 13.19 11.88 15.66
CA VAL A 98 14.25 12.78 16.13
C VAL A 98 14.80 13.69 15.03
N GLY A 99 14.56 13.36 13.75
CA GLY A 99 14.99 14.13 12.58
C GLY A 99 16.47 13.98 12.26
N LYS A 100 17.35 14.16 13.25
CA LYS A 100 18.80 14.00 13.13
C LYS A 100 19.44 13.56 14.44
N LEU A 101 20.60 12.91 14.33
CA LEU A 101 21.49 12.62 15.45
C LEU A 101 22.83 13.33 15.24
N PHE A 102 23.52 13.59 16.33
CA PHE A 102 24.86 14.16 16.36
C PHE A 102 25.82 13.12 16.93
N CYS A 103 27.01 13.04 16.35
CA CYS A 103 28.08 12.25 16.93
C CYS A 103 28.69 13.02 18.11
N GLU A 104 28.68 12.44 19.30
CA GLU A 104 29.34 13.02 20.47
C GLU A 104 29.96 11.87 21.27
N PHE A 105 31.25 11.96 21.60
CA PHE A 105 31.96 10.93 22.37
C PHE A 105 31.80 9.51 21.79
N LYS A 106 31.93 9.39 20.46
CA LYS A 106 31.75 8.13 19.69
C LYS A 106 30.34 7.53 19.76
N GLN A 107 29.35 8.28 20.24
CA GLN A 107 27.96 7.87 20.35
C GLN A 107 27.07 8.76 19.50
N TRP A 108 26.04 8.17 18.88
CA TRP A 108 24.98 8.95 18.27
C TRP A 108 24.03 9.44 19.35
N LYS A 109 23.80 10.75 19.41
CA LYS A 109 22.89 11.36 20.37
C LYS A 109 21.85 12.23 19.68
N SER A 110 20.64 12.24 20.22
CA SER A 110 19.59 13.17 19.81
C SER A 110 19.93 14.60 20.26
N VAL A 111 19.17 15.59 19.76
CA VAL A 111 19.26 16.99 20.22
C VAL A 111 19.10 17.10 21.75
N ASN A 112 18.34 16.17 22.35
CA ASN A 112 18.08 16.15 23.79
C ASN A 112 19.16 15.40 24.58
N GLY A 113 20.25 14.97 23.95
CA GLY A 113 21.36 14.24 24.58
C GLY A 113 21.10 12.74 24.79
N THR A 114 19.98 12.20 24.32
CA THR A 114 19.67 10.76 24.43
C THR A 114 20.54 9.96 23.48
N VAL A 115 21.26 8.97 24.00
CA VAL A 115 22.05 8.04 23.19
C VAL A 115 21.13 7.13 22.37
N ALA A 116 21.44 6.99 21.09
CA ALA A 116 20.76 6.11 20.15
C ALA A 116 21.64 4.89 19.85
N GLU A 117 21.22 3.71 20.29
CA GLU A 117 21.91 2.44 20.01
C GLU A 117 21.55 1.89 18.63
N SER A 118 20.36 2.26 18.13
CA SER A 118 19.85 1.92 16.81
C SER A 118 18.89 3.02 16.35
N GLY A 119 18.49 2.99 15.08
CA GLY A 119 17.50 3.92 14.54
C GLY A 119 16.84 3.38 13.28
N ILE A 120 15.83 4.09 12.78
CA ILE A 120 15.23 3.79 11.48
C ILE A 120 14.75 5.06 10.78
N CYS A 121 14.74 5.03 9.45
CA CYS A 121 14.09 6.06 8.66
C CYS A 121 12.59 5.80 8.52
N ALA A 122 11.80 6.83 8.80
CA ALA A 122 10.36 6.76 8.84
C ALA A 122 9.77 7.88 7.98
N ARG A 123 8.85 7.54 7.08
CA ARG A 123 8.10 8.51 6.26
C ARG A 123 6.74 8.74 6.89
N LYS A 124 6.22 9.96 6.84
CA LYS A 124 4.85 10.23 7.33
C LYS A 124 3.84 9.52 6.44
N CYS A 125 2.83 8.89 7.03
CA CYS A 125 1.76 8.19 6.30
C CYS A 125 0.35 8.49 6.85
N GLY A 126 0.19 9.66 7.48
CA GLY A 126 -1.09 10.11 8.05
C GLY A 126 -2.09 10.63 7.01
N LEU A 127 -3.11 11.37 7.50
CA LEU A 127 -4.11 11.99 6.63
C LEU A 127 -3.45 12.95 5.64
N ARG A 128 -4.00 13.02 4.42
CA ARG A 128 -3.57 13.90 3.32
C ARG A 128 -2.16 13.65 2.77
N ILE A 129 -1.48 12.57 3.19
CA ILE A 129 -0.22 12.15 2.57
C ILE A 129 -0.50 11.50 1.21
N CYS A 130 -1.33 10.46 1.20
CA CYS A 130 -1.78 9.84 -0.04
C CYS A 130 -2.88 10.65 -0.70
N ARG A 131 -2.88 10.68 -2.03
CA ARG A 131 -3.85 11.43 -2.82
C ARG A 131 -5.21 10.76 -2.74
N THR A 132 -6.26 11.57 -2.75
CA THR A 132 -7.64 11.09 -2.83
C THR A 132 -8.37 11.88 -3.88
N LEU A 133 -9.26 11.20 -4.60
CA LEU A 133 -10.16 11.85 -5.54
C LEU A 133 -11.26 12.57 -4.75
N SER A 134 -11.61 13.76 -5.21
CA SER A 134 -12.62 14.59 -4.56
C SER A 134 -14.02 14.02 -4.80
N ALA A 135 -14.96 14.29 -3.88
CA ALA A 135 -16.36 13.89 -4.06
C ALA A 135 -16.99 14.44 -5.36
N SER A 136 -16.48 15.58 -5.86
CA SER A 136 -16.96 16.19 -7.10
C SER A 136 -16.69 15.34 -8.34
N GLU A 137 -15.63 14.54 -8.35
CA GLU A 137 -15.28 13.65 -9.47
C GLU A 137 -16.26 12.48 -9.61
N PHE A 138 -16.98 12.14 -8.54
CA PHE A 138 -17.94 11.03 -8.51
C PHE A 138 -19.40 11.48 -8.60
N LYS A 139 -19.67 12.79 -8.70
CA LYS A 139 -21.05 13.32 -8.62
C LYS A 139 -21.99 12.66 -9.64
N ASN A 140 -21.47 12.35 -10.83
CA ASN A 140 -22.21 11.73 -11.92
C ASN A 140 -21.74 10.30 -12.25
N ASP A 141 -20.84 9.71 -11.45
CA ASP A 141 -20.38 8.34 -11.67
C ASP A 141 -21.40 7.35 -11.09
N PRO A 142 -22.04 6.49 -11.93
CA PRO A 142 -23.05 5.56 -11.45
C PRO A 142 -22.45 4.34 -10.73
N ILE A 143 -21.16 4.04 -10.96
CA ILE A 143 -20.50 2.81 -10.49
C ILE A 143 -19.68 3.09 -9.24
N TYR A 144 -19.00 4.23 -9.18
CA TYR A 144 -18.01 4.51 -8.14
C TYR A 144 -18.42 5.63 -7.18
N GLU A 145 -17.88 5.55 -5.97
CA GLU A 145 -17.98 6.57 -4.93
C GLU A 145 -16.62 6.86 -4.31
N THR A 146 -16.58 7.95 -3.55
CA THR A 146 -15.37 8.43 -2.90
C THR A 146 -14.84 7.43 -1.90
N PHE A 147 -13.54 7.18 -1.95
CA PHE A 147 -12.84 6.42 -0.93
C PHE A 147 -12.77 7.21 0.38
N ILE A 148 -13.35 6.66 1.45
CA ILE A 148 -13.35 7.29 2.78
C ILE A 148 -12.06 6.90 3.50
N VAL A 149 -11.30 7.93 3.89
CA VAL A 149 -10.03 7.74 4.61
C VAL A 149 -10.22 7.96 6.10
N HIS A 150 -9.73 7.00 6.88
CA HIS A 150 -9.63 7.03 8.33
C HIS A 150 -8.22 7.45 8.78
N LYS A 151 -8.16 8.09 9.94
CA LYS A 151 -6.90 8.45 10.61
C LYS A 151 -6.15 7.19 11.07
N PRO A 152 -4.82 7.26 11.24
CA PRO A 152 -4.06 6.21 11.91
C PRO A 152 -4.65 5.85 13.28
N ASP A 153 -4.57 4.58 13.65
CA ASP A 153 -5.00 4.01 14.93
C ASP A 153 -4.05 2.88 15.37
N GLU A 154 -4.35 2.23 16.50
CA GLU A 154 -3.51 1.18 17.08
C GLU A 154 -3.32 -0.05 16.18
N ASN A 155 -4.28 -0.33 15.29
CA ASN A 155 -4.22 -1.46 14.36
C ASN A 155 -3.71 -1.05 12.98
N HIS A 156 -3.77 0.24 12.67
CA HIS A 156 -3.37 0.81 11.39
C HIS A 156 -2.42 1.98 11.66
N PRO A 157 -1.09 1.74 11.67
CA PRO A 157 -0.10 2.78 11.95
C PRO A 157 -0.16 3.92 10.92
N CYS A 158 -0.75 3.69 9.75
CA CYS A 158 -0.96 4.69 8.71
C CYS A 158 -2.44 4.98 8.45
N ALA A 159 -2.71 6.08 7.73
CA ALA A 159 -4.06 6.38 7.27
C ALA A 159 -4.56 5.23 6.39
N TRP A 160 -5.82 4.87 6.52
CA TRP A 160 -6.35 3.66 5.90
C TRP A 160 -7.79 3.86 5.46
N GLY A 161 -8.32 2.94 4.67
CA GLY A 161 -9.73 2.93 4.31
C GLY A 161 -10.16 1.59 3.76
N SER A 162 -11.46 1.44 3.54
CA SER A 162 -12.04 0.21 3.03
C SER A 162 -13.23 0.45 2.12
N CYS A 163 -13.37 -0.40 1.11
CA CYS A 163 -14.50 -0.40 0.19
C CYS A 163 -15.24 -1.74 0.33
N PRO A 164 -16.48 -1.76 0.87
CA PRO A 164 -17.18 -3.02 1.16
C PRO A 164 -17.61 -3.79 -0.10
N ASN A 165 -17.89 -3.11 -1.21
CA ASN A 165 -18.40 -3.73 -2.44
C ASN A 165 -17.33 -3.89 -3.54
N GLY A 166 -16.07 -3.74 -3.19
CA GLY A 166 -14.96 -3.74 -4.13
C GLY A 166 -14.44 -2.34 -4.40
N ALA A 167 -13.32 -2.29 -5.13
CA ALA A 167 -12.63 -1.06 -5.43
C ALA A 167 -12.01 -1.11 -6.82
N LEU A 168 -11.63 0.05 -7.33
CA LEU A 168 -10.72 0.20 -8.45
C LEU A 168 -9.52 1.00 -7.95
N GLY A 169 -8.34 0.38 -7.93
CA GLY A 169 -7.08 1.09 -7.75
C GLY A 169 -6.56 1.54 -9.10
N THR A 170 -6.07 2.77 -9.20
CA THR A 170 -5.49 3.31 -10.44
C THR A 170 -4.18 4.04 -10.16
N ASP A 171 -3.32 4.06 -11.16
CA ASP A 171 -2.13 4.90 -11.18
C ASP A 171 -2.47 6.38 -11.49
N ILE A 172 -1.45 7.24 -11.50
CA ILE A 172 -1.59 8.68 -11.76
C ILE A 172 -2.09 8.99 -13.17
N SER A 173 -1.78 8.14 -14.14
CA SER A 173 -2.22 8.31 -15.54
C SER A 173 -3.64 7.79 -15.77
N GLY A 174 -4.13 6.91 -14.89
CA GLY A 174 -5.42 6.25 -15.00
C GLY A 174 -5.45 5.11 -16.02
N THR A 175 -4.30 4.73 -16.60
CA THR A 175 -4.21 3.65 -17.59
C THR A 175 -4.12 2.29 -16.93
N ASP A 176 -3.37 2.20 -15.82
CA ASP A 176 -3.24 0.97 -15.08
C ASP A 176 -4.31 0.94 -13.99
N SER A 177 -5.23 0.01 -14.13
CA SER A 177 -6.33 -0.15 -13.20
C SER A 177 -6.45 -1.59 -12.72
N GLN A 178 -6.55 -1.76 -11.41
CA GLN A 178 -6.77 -3.05 -10.77
C GLN A 178 -8.12 -3.06 -10.08
N SER A 179 -9.00 -3.95 -10.53
CA SER A 179 -10.29 -4.18 -9.90
C SER A 179 -10.17 -5.15 -8.73
N TYR A 180 -10.78 -4.77 -7.61
CA TYR A 180 -10.96 -5.57 -6.41
C TYR A 180 -12.44 -5.89 -6.25
N ASN A 181 -12.75 -7.13 -5.91
CA ASN A 181 -14.11 -7.60 -5.67
C ASN A 181 -14.32 -7.85 -4.17
N GLY A 182 -15.52 -7.54 -3.66
CA GLY A 182 -15.85 -7.67 -2.24
C GLY A 182 -15.08 -6.69 -1.35
N LEU A 183 -14.92 -7.03 -0.06
CA LEU A 183 -14.26 -6.12 0.88
C LEU A 183 -12.78 -5.89 0.52
N ALA A 184 -12.47 -4.68 0.05
CA ALA A 184 -11.12 -4.23 -0.21
C ALA A 184 -10.65 -3.29 0.90
N LYS A 185 -9.41 -3.43 1.36
CA LYS A 185 -8.78 -2.57 2.38
C LYS A 185 -7.46 -2.04 1.83
N PHE A 186 -7.21 -0.76 2.11
CA PHE A 186 -6.01 -0.07 1.67
C PHE A 186 -5.39 0.72 2.82
N SER A 187 -4.06 0.78 2.86
CA SER A 187 -3.29 1.62 3.78
C SER A 187 -2.44 2.59 2.98
N CYS A 188 -2.34 3.83 3.44
CA CYS A 188 -1.47 4.84 2.87
C CYS A 188 -0.02 4.50 3.26
N GLY A 189 0.86 4.38 2.28
CA GLY A 189 2.30 4.25 2.49
C GLY A 189 2.96 5.61 2.67
N GLY A 190 4.15 5.61 3.26
CA GLY A 190 4.97 6.81 3.37
C GLY A 190 5.49 7.31 2.02
N ASP A 191 5.44 6.47 1.00
CA ASP A 191 5.70 6.79 -0.42
C ASP A 191 4.55 7.53 -1.10
N ARG A 192 3.51 7.93 -0.33
CA ARG A 192 2.33 8.69 -0.80
C ARG A 192 1.40 7.88 -1.70
N THR A 193 1.49 6.56 -1.65
CA THR A 193 0.64 5.65 -2.44
C THR A 193 -0.25 4.78 -1.55
N TRP A 194 -1.37 4.32 -2.09
CA TRP A 194 -2.27 3.37 -1.44
C TRP A 194 -1.82 1.94 -1.68
N LYS A 195 -1.63 1.17 -0.61
CA LYS A 195 -1.21 -0.23 -0.65
C LYS A 195 -2.36 -1.15 -0.29
N GLY A 196 -2.68 -2.09 -1.18
CA GLY A 196 -3.62 -3.17 -0.92
C GLY A 196 -3.00 -4.29 -0.06
N LYS A 197 -3.82 -5.26 0.38
CA LYS A 197 -3.38 -6.40 1.22
C LYS A 197 -2.24 -7.23 0.60
N SER A 198 -2.21 -7.33 -0.74
CA SER A 198 -1.18 -8.09 -1.46
C SER A 198 0.00 -7.22 -1.91
N GLY A 199 0.13 -6.00 -1.36
CA GLY A 199 1.25 -5.10 -1.64
C GLY A 199 1.16 -4.34 -2.96
N GLN A 200 0.04 -4.42 -3.71
CA GLN A 200 -0.12 -3.61 -4.91
C GLN A 200 -0.27 -2.13 -4.54
N ILE A 201 0.31 -1.28 -5.38
CA ILE A 201 0.49 0.14 -5.17
C ILE A 201 -0.42 0.90 -6.13
N HIS A 202 -1.15 1.90 -5.61
CA HIS A 202 -2.09 2.73 -6.37
C HIS A 202 -1.94 4.20 -5.99
N ASP A 203 -2.08 5.11 -6.95
CA ASP A 203 -2.11 6.55 -6.65
C ASP A 203 -3.50 6.98 -6.18
N PHE A 204 -4.55 6.36 -6.72
CA PHE A 204 -5.94 6.66 -6.40
C PHE A 204 -6.75 5.39 -6.16
N ILE A 205 -7.73 5.49 -5.26
CA ILE A 205 -8.69 4.43 -4.98
C ILE A 205 -10.10 4.96 -5.21
N LYS A 206 -10.92 4.19 -5.91
CA LYS A 206 -12.36 4.40 -6.10
C LYS A 206 -13.11 3.25 -5.45
N CYS A 207 -14.11 3.51 -4.61
CA CYS A 207 -14.95 2.44 -4.07
C CYS A 207 -16.09 2.14 -5.02
N LYS A 208 -16.44 0.86 -5.19
CA LYS A 208 -17.66 0.47 -5.92
C LYS A 208 -18.88 0.77 -5.06
N ARG A 209 -19.88 1.44 -5.64
CA ARG A 209 -21.17 1.69 -4.99
C ARG A 209 -21.90 0.37 -4.76
N LYS A 210 -22.69 0.33 -3.70
CA LYS A 210 -23.69 -0.73 -3.54
C LYS A 210 -24.79 -0.50 -4.57
N VAL A 211 -24.84 -1.30 -5.62
CA VAL A 211 -25.98 -1.30 -6.54
C VAL A 211 -27.16 -1.94 -5.81
N LEU A 212 -28.17 -1.15 -5.47
CA LEU A 212 -29.43 -1.67 -4.95
C LEU A 212 -30.24 -2.17 -6.16
N CYS A 213 -30.51 -3.49 -6.19
CA CYS A 213 -31.27 -4.14 -7.27
C CYS A 213 -32.64 -3.49 -7.55
N GLU A 214 -33.19 -2.75 -6.59
CA GLU A 214 -34.50 -2.09 -6.65
C GLU A 214 -34.61 -0.95 -7.69
N LYS A 215 -33.49 -0.50 -8.27
CA LYS A 215 -33.49 0.54 -9.32
C LYS A 215 -33.45 0.01 -10.76
N ILE A 216 -33.37 -1.30 -10.95
CA ILE A 216 -33.49 -1.90 -12.28
C ILE A 216 -34.99 -2.07 -12.57
N LYS A 217 -35.60 -1.06 -13.19
CA LYS A 217 -36.93 -1.26 -13.77
C LYS A 217 -36.75 -2.16 -15.00
N PRO A 218 -37.30 -3.38 -15.03
CA PRO A 218 -37.32 -4.14 -16.27
C PRO A 218 -38.02 -3.29 -17.34
N TRP A 219 -37.43 -3.21 -18.52
CA TRP A 219 -38.03 -2.51 -19.65
C TRP A 219 -39.45 -3.02 -19.85
N PRO A 220 -40.48 -2.15 -19.92
CA PRO A 220 -41.82 -2.60 -20.24
C PRO A 220 -41.81 -3.18 -21.65
N VAL A 221 -41.98 -4.50 -21.74
CA VAL A 221 -42.07 -5.28 -23.00
C VAL A 221 -43.07 -4.66 -24.00
N ALA A 222 -44.04 -3.88 -23.50
CA ALA A 222 -45.04 -3.17 -24.27
C ALA A 222 -44.50 -2.05 -25.19
N GLU A 223 -43.24 -1.63 -25.06
CA GLU A 223 -42.64 -0.57 -25.90
C GLU A 223 -41.82 -1.10 -27.10
N CYS A 224 -41.75 -2.42 -27.29
CA CYS A 224 -41.23 -3.03 -28.53
C CYS A 224 -42.27 -2.92 -29.66
N ASN A 225 -42.60 -1.69 -30.09
CA ASN A 225 -43.60 -1.42 -31.14
C ASN A 225 -42.98 -1.25 -32.54
N VAL A 226 -41.93 -1.99 -32.86
CA VAL A 226 -41.41 -2.08 -34.24
C VAL A 226 -41.36 -3.54 -34.65
N PHE A 227 -42.54 -4.09 -34.96
CA PHE A 227 -42.63 -5.27 -35.80
C PHE A 227 -42.20 -4.84 -37.21
N SER A 228 -40.97 -5.20 -37.60
CA SER A 228 -40.66 -5.30 -39.03
C SER A 228 -41.43 -6.49 -39.61
N ASP A 229 -41.75 -6.45 -40.90
CA ASP A 229 -42.60 -7.43 -41.62
C ASP A 229 -42.15 -8.90 -41.55
N ASN A 230 -41.02 -9.20 -40.88
CA ASN A 230 -40.48 -10.55 -40.70
C ASN A 230 -40.40 -11.02 -39.22
N GLY A 231 -41.06 -10.34 -38.28
CA GLY A 231 -41.22 -10.84 -36.90
C GLY A 231 -39.95 -10.84 -36.03
N ASN A 232 -38.87 -10.19 -36.46
CA ASN A 232 -37.65 -10.05 -35.66
C ASN A 232 -37.47 -8.61 -35.19
N CYS A 233 -37.24 -8.45 -33.88
CA CYS A 233 -36.74 -7.21 -33.30
C CYS A 233 -35.37 -6.90 -33.90
N VAL A 234 -35.19 -5.70 -34.43
CA VAL A 234 -33.88 -5.25 -34.94
C VAL A 234 -33.06 -4.75 -33.76
N ASP A 235 -32.02 -5.50 -33.38
CA ASP A 235 -31.08 -5.12 -32.32
C ASP A 235 -30.36 -3.80 -32.70
N PRO A 236 -30.20 -2.86 -31.75
CA PRO A 236 -29.33 -1.71 -31.98
C PRO A 236 -27.83 -2.12 -31.93
N LYS A 237 -26.95 -1.29 -32.53
CA LYS A 237 -25.48 -1.49 -32.70
C LYS A 237 -24.63 -1.62 -31.42
N LYS A 238 -23.83 -2.71 -31.37
CA LYS A 238 -22.86 -3.10 -30.34
C LYS A 238 -21.79 -2.05 -29.94
N SER A 239 -21.48 -1.99 -28.64
CA SER A 239 -20.40 -1.33 -27.90
C SER A 239 -19.89 -2.38 -26.92
N ASP A 240 -18.62 -2.76 -27.07
CA ASP A 240 -17.98 -3.85 -26.34
C ASP A 240 -17.45 -3.38 -24.97
N THR A 241 -17.93 -3.97 -23.87
CA THR A 241 -17.23 -4.00 -22.58
C THR A 241 -17.65 -5.24 -21.78
N GLU A 242 -16.66 -6.02 -21.34
CA GLU A 242 -16.80 -7.35 -20.72
C GLU A 242 -17.00 -7.31 -19.19
N SER A 243 -18.05 -8.00 -18.72
CA SER A 243 -18.18 -8.75 -17.44
C SER A 243 -18.12 -7.99 -16.08
N PHE A 244 -18.99 -8.16 -15.08
CA PHE A 244 -20.12 -9.04 -14.77
C PHE A 244 -21.17 -8.22 -14.00
N ASP A 245 -22.44 -8.30 -14.40
CA ASP A 245 -23.59 -8.08 -13.53
C ASP A 245 -24.76 -8.91 -14.07
N CYS A 246 -25.73 -9.20 -13.20
CA CYS A 246 -26.92 -9.94 -13.53
C CYS A 246 -28.17 -9.10 -13.11
N PRO A 247 -29.08 -8.65 -14.02
CA PRO A 247 -28.98 -8.44 -15.48
C PRO A 247 -29.91 -7.28 -15.99
N ASP A 248 -30.28 -7.29 -17.27
CA ASP A 248 -31.66 -7.01 -17.72
C ASP A 248 -32.38 -8.34 -17.92
N GLY A 249 -33.61 -8.48 -17.41
CA GLY A 249 -34.37 -9.72 -17.45
C GLY A 249 -34.66 -10.18 -18.87
N LYS A 250 -34.10 -11.32 -19.29
CA LYS A 250 -34.64 -12.08 -20.41
C LYS A 250 -35.47 -13.23 -19.88
N LEU A 251 -36.67 -13.33 -20.42
CA LEU A 251 -37.48 -14.54 -20.35
C LEU A 251 -36.63 -15.72 -20.85
N ALA A 252 -36.29 -16.66 -19.95
CA ALA A 252 -35.67 -17.91 -20.34
C ALA A 252 -36.72 -18.73 -21.08
N VAL A 253 -36.63 -18.70 -22.41
CA VAL A 253 -37.36 -19.59 -23.29
C VAL A 253 -36.36 -20.65 -23.75
N MET A 254 -36.51 -21.87 -23.25
CA MET A 254 -35.81 -23.03 -23.79
C MET A 254 -36.63 -23.56 -24.96
N TYR A 255 -36.05 -23.54 -26.15
CA TYR A 255 -36.61 -24.21 -27.33
C TYR A 255 -35.96 -25.58 -27.45
N ASP A 256 -36.75 -26.63 -27.28
CA ASP A 256 -36.33 -27.99 -27.58
C ASP A 256 -36.68 -28.29 -29.05
N PRO A 257 -35.69 -28.39 -29.96
CA PRO A 257 -35.94 -28.62 -31.37
C PRO A 257 -36.48 -30.03 -31.67
N ASP A 258 -36.27 -31.00 -30.78
CA ASP A 258 -36.71 -32.38 -30.99
C ASP A 258 -38.20 -32.56 -30.62
N THR A 259 -38.70 -31.73 -29.70
CA THR A 259 -40.11 -31.77 -29.26
C THR A 259 -40.92 -30.54 -29.67
N VAL A 260 -40.30 -29.54 -30.32
CA VAL A 260 -40.91 -28.26 -30.74
C VAL A 260 -41.67 -27.58 -29.58
N THR A 261 -41.19 -27.76 -28.35
CA THR A 261 -41.86 -27.26 -27.15
C THR A 261 -41.06 -26.10 -26.56
N LEU A 262 -41.75 -24.99 -26.31
CA LEU A 262 -41.20 -23.84 -25.59
C LEU A 262 -41.39 -24.06 -24.08
N TRP A 263 -40.29 -24.17 -23.36
CA TRP A 263 -40.31 -24.15 -21.90
C TRP A 263 -40.02 -22.73 -21.44
N LYS A 264 -40.99 -22.14 -20.74
CA LYS A 264 -40.89 -20.81 -20.16
C LYS A 264 -40.62 -20.98 -18.68
N ALA A 265 -39.54 -20.36 -18.17
CA ALA A 265 -39.36 -20.27 -16.73
C ALA A 265 -40.51 -19.46 -16.12
N ASP A 266 -41.14 -20.01 -15.09
CA ASP A 266 -42.25 -19.35 -14.38
C ASP A 266 -41.74 -18.25 -13.48
N GLU A 267 -40.54 -18.43 -12.94
CA GLU A 267 -39.93 -17.51 -12.00
C GLU A 267 -38.42 -17.45 -12.23
N ILE A 268 -37.86 -16.24 -12.22
CA ILE A 268 -36.43 -16.00 -12.35
C ILE A 268 -36.04 -15.15 -11.15
N LYS A 269 -35.17 -15.69 -10.27
CA LYS A 269 -34.72 -15.03 -9.04
C LYS A 269 -33.21 -14.82 -9.07
N CYS A 270 -32.76 -13.64 -8.64
CA CYS A 270 -31.35 -13.42 -8.35
C CYS A 270 -31.06 -13.91 -6.93
N ASP A 271 -30.17 -14.88 -6.78
CA ASP A 271 -29.68 -15.25 -5.46
C ASP A 271 -28.54 -14.31 -5.06
N ASN A 272 -28.89 -13.37 -4.18
CA ASN A 272 -28.00 -12.32 -3.70
C ASN A 272 -26.84 -12.83 -2.85
N SER A 273 -26.87 -14.08 -2.37
CA SER A 273 -25.79 -14.67 -1.58
C SER A 273 -24.62 -15.15 -2.43
N ILE A 274 -24.89 -15.49 -3.70
CA ILE A 274 -23.91 -16.07 -4.63
C ILE A 274 -23.73 -15.24 -5.91
N GLY A 275 -24.53 -14.20 -6.12
CA GLY A 275 -24.45 -13.30 -7.27
C GLY A 275 -24.78 -13.98 -8.59
N LYS A 276 -25.79 -14.88 -8.61
CA LYS A 276 -26.18 -15.67 -9.80
C LYS A 276 -27.69 -15.72 -10.00
N TRP A 277 -28.12 -15.92 -11.25
CA TRP A 277 -29.51 -16.25 -11.59
C TRP A 277 -29.87 -17.68 -11.18
N VAL A 278 -31.09 -17.80 -10.67
CA VAL A 278 -31.79 -19.05 -10.39
C VAL A 278 -33.08 -19.04 -11.19
N TYR A 279 -33.28 -20.07 -12.01
CA TYR A 279 -34.45 -20.20 -12.89
C TYR A 279 -35.37 -21.28 -12.34
N HIS A 280 -36.67 -21.02 -12.30
CA HIS A 280 -37.71 -21.96 -11.92
C HIS A 280 -38.46 -22.40 -13.17
N LEU A 281 -38.35 -23.69 -13.54
CA LEU A 281 -39.03 -24.26 -14.69
C LEU A 281 -40.26 -25.08 -14.23
N PRO A 282 -41.44 -24.91 -14.86
CA PRO A 282 -42.59 -25.76 -14.59
C PRO A 282 -42.35 -27.16 -15.15
N TYR A 283 -42.59 -28.17 -14.32
CA TYR A 283 -42.79 -29.57 -14.72
C TYR A 283 -41.58 -30.32 -15.31
N ALA A 284 -40.82 -30.95 -14.41
CA ALA A 284 -40.50 -32.36 -14.57
C ALA A 284 -41.17 -33.11 -13.40
N GLU A 285 -41.74 -34.29 -13.65
CA GLU A 285 -42.31 -35.14 -12.60
C GLU A 285 -41.21 -35.46 -11.56
N GLY A 286 -41.13 -34.66 -10.50
CA GLY A 286 -39.99 -34.68 -9.56
C GLY A 286 -39.83 -33.44 -8.69
N GLY A 287 -40.54 -32.34 -8.98
CA GLY A 287 -40.47 -31.09 -8.21
C GLY A 287 -39.48 -30.07 -8.80
N PRO A 288 -39.35 -28.88 -8.18
CA PRO A 288 -38.55 -27.78 -8.75
C PRO A 288 -37.07 -28.15 -8.84
N LEU A 289 -36.50 -28.01 -10.05
CA LEU A 289 -35.07 -28.15 -10.29
C LEU A 289 -34.37 -26.80 -10.13
N TYR A 290 -33.32 -26.77 -9.31
CA TYR A 290 -32.45 -25.62 -9.12
C TYR A 290 -31.11 -25.92 -9.80
N ALA A 291 -30.81 -25.24 -10.90
CA ALA A 291 -29.55 -25.41 -11.62
C ALA A 291 -28.78 -24.08 -11.70
N PRO A 292 -27.49 -24.04 -11.35
CA PRO A 292 -26.65 -22.85 -11.58
C PRO A 292 -26.47 -22.60 -13.08
N GLN A 293 -26.22 -21.34 -13.48
CA GLN A 293 -26.01 -20.94 -14.90
C GLN A 293 -25.03 -21.86 -15.65
N SER A 294 -23.97 -22.31 -14.99
CA SER A 294 -22.98 -23.24 -15.57
C SER A 294 -23.51 -24.64 -15.92
N GLU A 295 -24.65 -25.06 -15.36
CA GLU A 295 -25.35 -26.29 -15.76
C GLU A 295 -26.32 -26.02 -16.92
N MET A 296 -26.94 -24.85 -16.96
CA MET A 296 -27.76 -24.41 -18.11
C MET A 296 -26.92 -24.22 -19.37
N ASP A 297 -25.71 -23.67 -19.24
CA ASP A 297 -24.78 -23.47 -20.35
C ASP A 297 -24.28 -24.80 -20.95
N LYS A 298 -24.32 -25.90 -20.18
CA LYS A 298 -23.99 -27.26 -20.67
C LYS A 298 -25.13 -27.90 -21.47
N LEU A 299 -26.37 -27.45 -21.26
CA LEU A 299 -27.56 -27.93 -21.98
C LEU A 299 -27.67 -27.29 -23.37
N SER A 300 -27.09 -26.10 -23.58
CA SER A 300 -26.97 -25.47 -24.90
C SER A 300 -25.74 -25.97 -25.65
N LYS A 301 -25.90 -26.92 -26.57
CA LYS A 301 -24.85 -27.25 -27.56
C LYS A 301 -24.67 -26.12 -28.59
N PRO A 302 -23.48 -25.99 -29.20
CA PRO A 302 -22.96 -24.72 -29.68
C PRO A 302 -23.38 -24.44 -31.12
N MET A 303 -24.48 -23.72 -31.33
CA MET A 303 -24.72 -23.06 -32.60
C MET A 303 -25.42 -21.72 -32.36
N TYR A 304 -24.66 -20.66 -32.66
CA TYR A 304 -25.06 -19.25 -32.70
C TYR A 304 -25.27 -18.55 -31.36
N GLN A 305 -24.22 -17.88 -30.87
CA GLN A 305 -24.38 -16.69 -30.06
C GLN A 305 -23.38 -15.60 -30.48
N LYS A 306 -23.91 -14.51 -31.04
CA LYS A 306 -23.24 -13.20 -31.15
C LYS A 306 -24.20 -12.19 -30.52
N TRP A 307 -23.79 -11.50 -29.45
CA TRP A 307 -24.64 -10.56 -28.71
C TRP A 307 -24.08 -9.14 -28.69
N SER A 308 -24.91 -8.14 -29.01
CA SER A 308 -24.55 -6.71 -29.11
C SER A 308 -25.18 -5.82 -28.03
N CYS A 309 -24.42 -4.91 -27.40
CA CYS A 309 -24.91 -3.91 -26.41
C CYS A 309 -24.81 -2.47 -26.93
N VAL A 310 -25.74 -1.55 -26.68
CA VAL A 310 -25.70 -0.17 -27.25
C VAL A 310 -25.76 0.89 -26.16
N THR A 311 -25.06 2.01 -26.35
CA THR A 311 -25.15 3.22 -25.50
C THR A 311 -26.14 4.25 -26.08
N PRO A 312 -27.00 4.88 -25.25
CA PRO A 312 -27.96 5.89 -25.70
C PRO A 312 -27.31 7.28 -25.93
N ARG A 313 -27.91 8.07 -26.84
CA ARG A 313 -27.58 9.48 -27.07
C ARG A 313 -28.09 10.38 -25.95
#